data_AF-A0A7C7PBP4-F1
#
_entry.id   AF-A0A7C7PBP4-F1
#
_cell.length_a   1.000
_cell.length_b   1.000
_cell.length_c   1.000
_cell.angle_alpha   90.00
_cell.angle_beta   90.00
_cell.angle_gamma   90.00
#
_symmetry.space_group_name_H-M   'P 1'
#
loop_
_entity.id
_entity.type
_entity.pdbx_description
1 polymer ?
#
loop_
_entity_poly.entity_id
_entity_poly.type
_entity_poly.pdbx_seq_one_letter_code
_entity_poly.pdbx_strand_id
1 'polypeptide(L)' 'MYKIAIIRESRSDDRRTPLVPAHIKELLSTFSDLSISVQPSEHRCFSDQEYEEQGAIITEDLSACN' A
#
# COMPACT_ATOMS: atom_id res chain seq x y z
N MET A 1 -6.64 2.96 -16.24
CA MET A 1 -6.17 3.19 -14.86
C MET A 1 -6.40 1.98 -14.00
N TYR A 2 -5.34 1.24 -13.73
CA TYR A 2 -5.33 0.09 -12.83
C TYR A 2 -5.14 0.57 -11.38
N LYS A 3 -5.77 -0.12 -10.43
CA LYS A 3 -5.67 0.22 -9.02
C LYS A 3 -5.37 -1.03 -8.21
N ILE A 4 -4.41 -0.91 -7.29
CA ILE A 4 -4.10 -1.95 -6.31
C ILE A 4 -4.35 -1.35 -4.93
N ALA A 5 -5.06 -2.10 -4.09
CA ALA A 5 -5.26 -1.75 -2.69
C ALA A 5 -4.51 -2.74 -1.79
N ILE A 6 -3.66 -2.23 -0.89
CA ILE A 6 -3.05 -3.00 0.17
C ILE A 6 -3.89 -2.82 1.43
N ILE A 7 -4.58 -3.88 1.83
CA ILE A 7 -5.37 -3.87 3.06
C ILE A 7 -4.49 -3.99 4.30
N ARG A 8 -5.00 -3.49 5.43
CA ARG A 8 -4.42 -3.74 6.75
C ARG A 8 -4.67 -5.21 7.14
N GLU A 9 -3.64 -5.88 7.63
CA GLU A 9 -3.80 -7.22 8.22
C GLU A 9 -4.75 -7.16 9.42
N SER A 10 -5.66 -8.13 9.52
CA SER A 10 -6.69 -8.16 10.57
C SER A 10 -6.16 -8.69 11.90
N ARG A 11 -5.05 -9.43 11.86
CA ARG A 11 -4.40 -10.01 13.03
C ARG A 11 -3.35 -9.05 13.60
N SER A 12 -3.47 -8.71 14.86
CA SER A 12 -2.55 -7.79 15.55
C SER A 12 -1.14 -8.36 15.75
N ASP A 13 -0.99 -9.69 15.73
CA ASP A 13 0.30 -10.38 15.79
C ASP A 13 0.95 -10.56 14.40
N ASP A 14 0.23 -10.26 13.32
CA ASP A 14 0.77 -10.36 11.97
C ASP A 14 1.33 -9.01 11.50
N ARG A 15 2.65 -8.96 11.38
CA ARG A 15 3.37 -7.77 10.90
C ARG A 15 3.69 -7.84 9.42
N ARG A 16 3.34 -8.92 8.73
CA ARG A 16 3.67 -9.10 7.31
C ARG A 16 2.89 -8.11 6.46
N THR A 17 3.31 -8.00 5.20
CA THR A 17 2.65 -7.17 4.19
C THR A 17 2.79 -7.86 2.83
N PRO A 18 1.78 -7.79 1.96
CA PRO A 18 1.84 -8.41 0.63
C PRO A 18 2.85 -7.72 -0.28
N LEU A 19 3.06 -6.40 -0.11
CA LEU A 19 4.03 -5.61 -0.87
C LEU A 19 4.79 -4.69 0.07
N VAL A 20 6.12 -4.67 -0.03
CA VAL A 20 6.97 -3.75 0.74
C VAL A 20 7.11 -2.41 0.02
N PRO A 21 7.50 -1.32 0.70
CA PRO A 21 7.66 0.00 0.06
C PRO A 21 8.51 -0.01 -1.22
N ALA A 22 9.59 -0.80 -1.26
CA ALA A 22 10.42 -0.92 -2.46
C ALA A 22 9.65 -1.41 -3.70
N HIS A 23 8.69 -2.33 -3.53
CA HIS A 23 7.84 -2.82 -4.62
C HIS A 23 6.89 -1.73 -5.12
N ILE A 24 6.43 -0.82 -4.24
CA ILE A 24 5.56 0.30 -4.63
C ILE A 24 6.26 1.16 -5.68
N LYS A 25 7.49 1.58 -5.37
CA LYS A 25 8.29 2.39 -6.28
C LYS A 25 8.52 1.69 -7.61
N GLU A 26 8.86 0.41 -7.58
CA GLU A 26 9.11 -0.39 -8.78
C GLU A 26 7.85 -0.51 -9.65
N LEU A 27 6.71 -0.83 -9.05
CA LEU A 27 5.43 -0.98 -9.75
C LEU A 27 4.96 0.35 -10.36
N LEU A 28 5.02 1.45 -9.60
CA LEU A 28 4.63 2.77 -10.09
C LEU A 28 5.58 3.27 -11.20
N SER A 29 6.86 2.88 -11.15
CA SER A 29 7.83 3.20 -12.21
C SER A 29 7.63 2.36 -13.47
N THR A 30 7.17 1.12 -13.32
CA THR A 30 6.97 0.17 -14.42
C THR A 30 5.63 0.40 -15.14
N PHE A 31 4.59 0.75 -14.39
CA PHE A 31 3.23 0.90 -14.89
C PHE A 31 2.74 2.34 -14.69
N SER A 32 2.85 3.16 -15.74
CA SER A 32 2.48 4.58 -15.70
C SER A 32 0.99 4.86 -15.47
N ASP A 33 0.13 3.86 -15.64
CA ASP A 33 -1.34 3.94 -15.45
C ASP A 33 -1.81 3.14 -14.22
N LEU A 34 -0.91 2.95 -13.23
CA LEU A 34 -1.18 2.27 -11.96
C LEU A 34 -1.23 3.28 -10.81
N SER A 35 -2.23 3.14 -9.93
CA SER A 35 -2.25 3.78 -8.62
C SER A 35 -2.28 2.73 -7.51
N ILE A 36 -1.53 2.95 -6.44
CA ILE A 36 -1.53 2.05 -5.29
C ILE A 36 -2.06 2.78 -4.06
N SER A 37 -3.11 2.24 -3.46
CA SER A 37 -3.68 2.71 -2.19
C SER A 37 -3.30 1.75 -1.07
N VAL A 38 -3.01 2.27 0.12
CA VAL A 38 -2.61 1.48 1.28
C VAL A 38 -3.45 1.89 2.47
N GLN A 39 -4.08 0.90 3.11
CA GLN A 39 -4.75 1.14 4.38
C GLN A 39 -3.74 1.39 5.51
N PRO A 40 -4.00 2.42 6.36
CA PRO A 40 -3.16 2.72 7.51
C PRO A 40 -3.01 1.54 8.45
N SER A 41 -1.81 1.32 8.99
CA SER A 41 -1.56 0.26 9.96
C SER A 41 -0.46 0.61 10.95
N GLU A 42 -0.77 0.53 12.25
CA GLU A 42 0.20 0.71 13.33
C GLU A 42 1.03 -0.55 13.63
N HIS A 43 0.68 -1.70 13.05
CA HIS A 43 1.26 -3.00 13.41
C HIS A 43 2.09 -3.65 12.29
N ARG A 44 1.99 -3.15 11.06
CA ARG A 44 2.75 -3.65 9.91
C ARG A 44 4.26 -3.43 10.11
N CYS A 45 5.10 -4.28 9.51
CA CYS A 45 6.57 -4.17 9.54
C CYS A 45 7.14 -2.88 8.93
N PHE A 46 6.38 -2.19 8.08
CA PHE A 46 6.78 -0.94 7.43
C PHE A 46 5.72 0.12 7.74
N SER A 47 6.18 1.31 8.08
CA SER A 47 5.32 2.43 8.45
C SER A 47 4.56 2.98 7.24
N ASP A 48 3.40 3.59 7.49
CA ASP A 48 2.61 4.25 6.45
C ASP A 48 3.41 5.35 5.72
N GLN A 49 4.30 6.05 6.45
CA GLN A 49 5.19 7.06 5.88
C GLN A 49 6.13 6.47 4.82
N GLU A 50 6.69 5.28 5.05
CA GLU A 50 7.56 4.64 4.05
C GLU A 50 6.81 4.34 2.76
N TYR A 51 5.52 3.97 2.83
CA TYR A 51 4.68 3.78 1.64
C TYR A 51 4.41 5.10 0.91
N GLU A 52 4.07 6.16 1.66
CA GLU A 52 3.81 7.49 1.11
C GLU A 52 5.05 8.05 0.38
N GLU A 53 6.23 7.91 0.97
CA GLU A 53 7.52 8.34 0.38
C GLU A 53 7.85 7.61 -0.94
N GLN A 54 7.32 6.39 -1.14
CA GLN A 54 7.45 5.65 -2.39
C GLN A 54 6.32 5.91 -3.40
N GLY A 55 5.38 6.81 -3.07
CA GLY A 55 4.31 7.26 -3.97
C GLY A 55 2.97 6.54 -3.81
N ALA A 56 2.79 5.73 -2.76
CA ALA A 56 1.48 5.17 -2.46
C ALA A 56 0.56 6.19 -1.79
N ILE A 57 -0.75 6.01 -1.97
CA ILE A 57 -1.79 6.84 -1.35
C ILE A 57 -2.25 6.15 -0.06
N ILE A 58 -2.02 6.79 1.10
CA ILE A 58 -2.50 6.27 2.38
C ILE A 58 -3.97 6.66 2.56
N THR A 59 -4.87 5.68 2.66
CA THR A 59 -6.31 5.92 2.80
C THR A 59 -7.02 4.74 3.46
N GLU A 60 -7.91 5.03 4.40
CA GLU A 60 -8.80 4.02 4.99
C GLU A 60 -9.87 3.56 3.99
N ASP A 61 -10.33 4.49 3.15
CA ASP A 61 -11.35 4.26 2.12
C ASP A 61 -10.71 3.65 0.86
N LEU A 62 -11.07 2.41 0.57
CA LEU A 62 -10.66 1.66 -0.61
C LEU A 62 -11.80 1.48 -1.63
N SER A 63 -12.95 2.15 -1.46
CA SER A 63 -14.11 2.06 -2.35
C SER A 63 -13.80 2.41 -3.80
N ALA A 64 -12.73 3.17 -4.03
CA ALA A 64 -12.24 3.52 -5.35
C ALA A 64 -11.59 2.35 -6.10
N CYS A 65 -11.28 1.24 -5.43
CA CYS A 65 -10.76 0.00 -6.00
C CYS A 65 -11.89 -1.04 -6.08
N ASN A 66 -12.10 -1.62 -7.25
CA ASN A 66 -13.20 -2.56 -7.56
C ASN A 66 -12.61 -3.83 -8.18
#